data_AF-U7QKB9-F1
#
_entry.id   AF-U7QKB9-F1
#
_cell.length_a   1.000
_cell.length_b   1.000
_cell.length_c   1.000
_cell.angle_alpha   90.00
_cell.angle_beta   90.00
_cell.angle_gamma   90.00
#
_symmetry.space_group_name_H-M   'P 1'
#
loop_
_entity.id
_entity.type
_entity.pdbx_description
1 polymer ?
#
loop_
_entity_poly.entity_id
_entity_poly.type
_entity_poly.pdbx_seq_one_letter_code
_entity_poly.pdbx_strand_id
1 'polypeptide(L)'
;MILLLYPAKAYACACCAYAGQWFNITQNLDSSVLERLNGLKFDQTANLYTTGAELEETIIGITSPSVSYTLSHSKNKRSWNFRFINQQGKTVGNLSFSLPQTFISFGTDLYDKPTPDNRLYKEERLSGRITGSGIFIPGMTSDTQYTFITQGKDNTLCSSPSEHWILKVSGSKASYSFYGKFRQ
;
A
#
# COMPACT_ATOMS: atom_id res chain seq x y z
N MET A 1 -37.39 42.80 18.21
CA MET A 1 -36.06 42.66 17.58
C MET A 1 -35.56 41.26 17.89
N ILE A 2 -35.70 40.33 16.95
CA ILE A 2 -35.32 38.92 17.11
C ILE A 2 -33.88 38.79 16.60
N LEU A 3 -32.93 38.50 17.49
CA LEU A 3 -31.56 38.16 17.11
C LEU A 3 -31.57 36.75 16.50
N LEU A 4 -31.39 36.65 15.19
CA LEU A 4 -31.04 35.40 14.50
C LEU A 4 -29.57 35.11 14.77
N LEU A 5 -29.29 34.21 15.73
CA LEU A 5 -27.97 33.62 15.90
C LEU A 5 -27.72 32.66 14.73
N TYR A 6 -26.85 33.07 13.81
CA TYR A 6 -26.34 32.20 12.75
C TYR A 6 -25.61 31.01 13.39
N PRO A 7 -25.88 29.75 12.97
CA PRO A 7 -25.09 28.62 13.43
C PRO A 7 -23.66 28.80 12.92
N ALA A 8 -22.71 28.92 13.84
CA ALA A 8 -21.29 28.90 13.53
C ALA A 8 -20.97 27.60 12.78
N LYS A 9 -20.52 27.72 11.53
CA LYS A 9 -19.98 26.62 10.73
C LYS A 9 -18.66 26.15 11.36
N ALA A 10 -18.72 25.36 12.42
CA ALA A 10 -17.56 24.93 13.20
C ALA A 10 -17.24 23.42 13.05
N TYR A 11 -17.42 22.86 11.85
CA TYR A 11 -17.16 21.43 11.58
C TYR A 11 -16.07 21.15 10.53
N ALA A 12 -15.48 22.18 9.91
CA ALA A 12 -14.53 21.97 8.81
C ALA A 12 -13.08 21.68 9.25
N CYS A 13 -12.67 22.04 10.48
CA CYS A 13 -11.25 21.98 10.89
C CYS A 13 -10.83 20.67 11.59
N ALA A 14 -11.77 19.78 11.94
CA ALA A 14 -11.44 18.56 12.69
C ALA A 14 -10.60 17.56 11.88
N CYS A 15 -10.69 17.63 10.54
CA CYS A 15 -9.99 16.72 9.63
C CYS A 15 -8.88 17.41 8.84
N CYS A 16 -8.59 18.69 9.04
CA CYS A 16 -7.54 19.35 8.29
C CYS A 16 -6.16 18.83 8.70
N ALA A 17 -5.29 18.61 7.72
CA ALA A 17 -3.86 18.44 7.99
C ALA A 17 -3.21 19.81 8.27
N TYR A 18 -2.22 19.83 9.16
CA TYR A 18 -1.49 21.03 9.56
C TYR A 18 -0.01 20.97 9.15
N ALA A 19 0.61 22.14 9.01
CA ALA A 19 2.04 22.25 8.74
C ALA A 19 2.87 21.56 9.83
N GLY A 20 3.90 20.83 9.41
CA GLY A 20 4.78 20.06 10.29
C GLY A 20 4.11 18.88 10.99
N GLN A 21 2.91 18.50 10.56
CA GLN A 21 2.24 17.33 11.10
C GLN A 21 3.03 16.06 10.80
N TRP A 22 3.19 15.22 11.83
CA TRP A 22 3.84 13.92 11.75
C TRP A 22 3.11 12.94 12.66
N PHE A 23 2.88 11.72 12.18
CA PHE A 23 2.39 10.62 13.01
C PHE A 23 2.89 9.27 12.50
N ASN A 24 3.03 8.34 13.44
CA ASN A 24 3.32 6.93 13.19
C ASN A 24 2.63 6.11 14.29
N ILE A 25 1.43 5.63 14.02
CA ILE A 25 0.55 5.05 15.03
C ILE A 25 0.04 3.68 14.60
N THR A 26 0.01 2.74 15.54
CA THR A 26 -0.62 1.44 15.35
C THR A 26 -2.12 1.57 15.56
N GLN A 27 -2.92 1.07 14.62
CA GLN A 27 -4.37 1.08 14.66
C GLN A 27 -4.93 -0.34 14.48
N ASN A 28 -6.15 -0.56 14.97
CA ASN A 28 -6.89 -1.79 14.72
C ASN A 28 -7.45 -1.79 13.30
N LEU A 29 -7.36 -2.93 12.62
CA LEU A 29 -8.03 -3.17 11.35
C LEU A 29 -9.47 -3.66 11.64
N ASP A 30 -10.34 -2.71 11.97
CA ASP A 30 -11.76 -2.95 12.21
C ASP A 30 -12.55 -3.24 10.92
N SER A 31 -13.86 -3.47 11.03
CA SER A 31 -14.71 -3.80 9.88
C SER A 31 -14.76 -2.68 8.84
N SER A 32 -14.74 -1.41 9.25
CA SER A 32 -14.82 -0.26 8.34
C SER A 32 -13.53 -0.10 7.53
N VAL A 33 -12.38 -0.26 8.18
CA VAL A 33 -11.06 -0.27 7.54
C VAL A 33 -10.96 -1.47 6.61
N LEU A 34 -11.41 -2.65 7.05
CA LEU A 34 -11.38 -3.86 6.22
C LEU A 34 -12.24 -3.71 4.96
N GLU A 35 -13.44 -3.16 5.09
CA GLU A 35 -14.34 -2.91 3.97
C GLU A 35 -13.70 -1.96 2.96
N ARG A 36 -13.13 -0.84 3.42
CA ARG A 36 -12.41 0.11 2.58
C ARG A 36 -11.24 -0.54 1.83
N LEU A 37 -10.39 -1.31 2.52
CA LEU A 37 -9.27 -2.01 1.87
C LEU A 37 -9.77 -3.01 0.82
N ASN A 38 -10.86 -3.73 1.11
CA ASN A 38 -11.51 -4.62 0.14
C ASN A 38 -12.18 -3.87 -1.01
N GLY A 39 -12.47 -2.57 -0.87
CA GLY A 39 -12.96 -1.70 -1.94
C GLY A 39 -11.88 -1.19 -2.91
N LEU A 40 -10.59 -1.25 -2.53
CA LEU A 40 -9.49 -0.73 -3.36
C LEU A 40 -9.42 -1.40 -4.74
N LYS A 41 -9.45 -0.63 -5.83
CA LYS A 41 -9.35 -1.17 -7.19
C LYS A 41 -7.92 -1.08 -7.66
N PHE A 42 -7.21 -2.19 -7.78
CA PHE A 42 -5.84 -2.18 -8.30
C PHE A 42 -5.86 -1.93 -9.81
N ASP A 43 -4.90 -1.14 -10.28
CA ASP A 43 -4.60 -1.14 -11.70
C ASP A 43 -3.97 -2.47 -12.14
N GLN A 44 -4.00 -2.74 -13.44
CA GLN A 44 -3.55 -3.98 -14.05
C GLN A 44 -2.03 -4.07 -14.18
N THR A 45 -1.26 -3.07 -13.75
CA THR A 45 0.20 -3.09 -13.85
C THR A 45 0.83 -3.17 -12.46
N ALA A 46 1.69 -4.18 -12.27
CA ALA A 46 2.60 -4.27 -11.14
C ALA A 46 4.04 -4.18 -11.66
N ASN A 47 4.75 -3.14 -11.22
CA ASN A 47 6.15 -2.94 -11.58
C ASN A 47 7.04 -3.50 -10.48
N LEU A 48 8.11 -4.19 -10.86
CA LEU A 48 9.15 -4.62 -9.94
C LEU A 48 10.04 -3.40 -9.63
N TYR A 49 10.30 -3.14 -8.36
CA TYR A 49 11.29 -2.15 -7.96
C TYR A 49 12.69 -2.68 -8.28
N THR A 50 13.46 -1.88 -9.01
CA THR A 50 14.82 -2.21 -9.44
C THR A 50 15.72 -1.03 -9.13
N THR A 51 17.00 -1.30 -8.94
CA THR A 51 18.03 -0.24 -8.89
C THR A 51 18.74 -0.18 -10.24
N GLY A 52 19.79 0.64 -10.36
CA GLY A 52 20.59 0.72 -11.60
C GLY A 52 21.42 -0.54 -11.92
N ALA A 53 21.41 -1.55 -11.04
CA ALA A 53 22.10 -2.82 -11.24
C ALA A 53 21.19 -3.87 -11.92
N GLU A 54 21.79 -4.96 -12.42
CA GLU A 54 21.07 -6.02 -13.12
C GLU A 54 20.05 -6.73 -12.21
N LEU A 55 18.95 -7.20 -12.82
CA LEU A 55 17.82 -7.79 -12.08
C LEU A 55 18.23 -9.06 -11.34
N GLU A 56 19.00 -9.94 -11.98
CA GLU A 56 19.36 -11.23 -11.41
C GLU A 56 20.33 -11.10 -10.22
N GLU A 57 21.07 -10.00 -10.14
CA GLU A 57 22.00 -9.74 -9.04
C GLU A 57 21.31 -9.08 -7.82
N THR A 58 20.22 -8.35 -8.05
CA THR A 58 19.58 -7.54 -7.00
C THR A 58 18.26 -8.09 -6.48
N ILE A 59 17.58 -8.92 -7.27
CA ILE A 59 16.28 -9.48 -6.93
C ILE A 59 16.44 -10.89 -6.39
N ILE A 60 16.27 -11.03 -5.07
CA ILE A 60 16.42 -12.31 -4.38
C ILE A 60 15.04 -12.95 -4.22
N GLY A 61 14.89 -14.21 -4.63
CA GLY A 61 13.68 -15.00 -4.38
C GLY A 61 12.63 -15.01 -5.50
N ILE A 62 13.00 -14.52 -6.70
CA ILE A 62 12.19 -14.62 -7.92
C ILE A 62 13.02 -15.29 -9.02
N THR A 63 12.50 -16.36 -9.64
CA THR A 63 13.11 -16.95 -10.84
C THR A 63 12.83 -16.10 -12.07
N SER A 64 13.88 -15.72 -12.81
CA SER A 64 13.81 -14.95 -14.08
C SER A 64 12.88 -13.73 -13.98
N PRO A 65 13.20 -12.76 -13.10
CA PRO A 65 12.34 -11.61 -12.87
C PRO A 65 12.18 -10.73 -14.12
N SER A 66 10.97 -10.21 -14.32
CA SER A 66 10.67 -9.13 -15.25
C SER A 66 10.45 -7.81 -14.52
N VAL A 67 10.74 -6.68 -15.19
CA VAL A 67 10.53 -5.32 -14.65
C VAL A 67 9.05 -4.97 -14.46
N SER A 68 8.15 -5.65 -15.17
CA SER A 68 6.71 -5.37 -15.10
C SER A 68 5.87 -6.62 -15.39
N TYR A 69 4.70 -6.67 -14.76
CA TYR A 69 3.73 -7.74 -14.89
C TYR A 69 2.33 -7.17 -15.03
N THR A 70 1.49 -7.90 -15.76
CA THR A 70 0.05 -7.71 -15.63
C THR A 70 -0.40 -8.32 -14.31
N LEU A 71 -1.10 -7.53 -13.50
CA LEU A 71 -1.62 -7.89 -12.20
C LEU A 71 -3.12 -8.20 -12.30
N SER A 72 -3.48 -9.39 -11.85
CA SER A 72 -4.85 -9.74 -11.46
C SER A 72 -4.89 -9.95 -9.95
N HIS A 73 -6.03 -9.71 -9.33
CA HIS A 73 -6.19 -9.87 -7.88
C HIS A 73 -7.53 -10.48 -7.51
N SER A 74 -7.56 -11.19 -6.39
CA SER A 74 -8.79 -11.58 -5.71
C SER A 74 -8.67 -11.27 -4.22
N LYS A 75 -9.79 -10.83 -3.64
CA LYS A 75 -9.87 -10.42 -2.25
C LYS A 75 -11.09 -11.07 -1.62
N ASN A 76 -10.88 -11.80 -0.54
CA ASN A 76 -11.93 -12.38 0.27
C ASN A 76 -11.70 -12.00 1.73
N LYS A 77 -12.34 -10.91 2.16
CA LYS A 77 -12.19 -10.33 3.50
C LYS A 77 -10.71 -10.07 3.80
N ARG A 78 -10.09 -10.92 4.63
CA ARG A 78 -8.69 -10.79 5.01
C ARG A 78 -7.75 -11.52 4.07
N SER A 79 -8.21 -12.48 3.28
CA SER A 79 -7.35 -13.28 2.41
C SER A 79 -7.26 -12.68 1.01
N TRP A 80 -6.07 -12.24 0.64
CA TRP A 80 -5.79 -11.59 -0.63
C TRP A 80 -4.83 -12.45 -1.46
N ASN A 81 -5.02 -12.44 -2.78
CA ASN A 81 -4.17 -13.11 -3.73
C ASN A 81 -3.88 -12.19 -4.91
N PHE A 82 -2.60 -12.00 -5.19
CA PHE A 82 -2.09 -11.29 -6.36
C PHE A 82 -1.54 -12.32 -7.34
N ARG A 83 -2.05 -12.28 -8.57
CA ARG A 83 -1.65 -13.13 -9.68
C ARG A 83 -0.85 -12.31 -10.68
N PHE A 84 0.37 -12.75 -10.95
CA PHE A 84 1.32 -12.09 -11.84
C PHE A 84 1.32 -12.81 -13.18
N ILE A 85 1.09 -12.05 -14.25
CA ILE A 85 0.94 -12.52 -15.61
C ILE A 85 2.02 -11.85 -16.46
N ASN A 86 2.76 -12.64 -17.23
CA ASN A 86 3.83 -12.13 -18.09
C ASN A 86 3.27 -11.49 -19.37
N GLN A 87 4.15 -10.91 -20.18
CA GLN A 87 3.80 -10.26 -21.44
C GLN A 87 3.17 -11.20 -22.48
N GLN A 88 3.35 -12.53 -22.32
CA GLN A 88 2.74 -13.55 -23.18
C GLN A 88 1.34 -13.96 -22.69
N GLY A 89 0.81 -13.32 -21.64
CA GLY A 89 -0.49 -13.65 -21.05
C GLY A 89 -0.48 -14.88 -20.16
N LYS A 90 0.68 -15.47 -19.87
CA LYS A 90 0.81 -16.65 -19.00
C LYS A 90 0.94 -16.21 -17.54
N THR A 91 0.16 -16.84 -16.66
CA THR A 91 0.36 -16.70 -15.21
C THR A 91 1.71 -17.32 -14.83
N VAL A 92 2.60 -16.51 -14.25
CA VAL A 92 3.96 -16.93 -13.86
C VAL A 92 4.10 -17.17 -12.36
N GLY A 93 3.22 -16.60 -11.54
CA GLY A 93 3.24 -16.83 -10.10
C GLY A 93 2.09 -16.13 -9.39
N ASN A 94 1.88 -16.52 -8.15
CA ASN A 94 0.94 -15.84 -7.26
C ASN A 94 1.60 -15.53 -5.92
N LEU A 95 1.17 -14.44 -5.30
CA LEU A 95 1.48 -14.08 -3.92
C LEU A 95 0.17 -14.02 -3.12
N SER A 96 0.08 -14.80 -2.05
CA SER A 96 -1.12 -14.89 -1.21
C SER A 96 -0.79 -14.51 0.22
N PHE A 97 -1.62 -13.66 0.82
CA PHE A 97 -1.40 -13.17 2.17
C PHE A 97 -2.71 -12.83 2.86
N SER A 98 -2.67 -12.80 4.20
CA SER A 98 -3.80 -12.38 5.02
C SER A 98 -3.54 -11.02 5.65
N LEU A 99 -4.52 -10.12 5.59
CA LEU A 99 -4.45 -8.82 6.25
C LEU A 99 -4.39 -8.99 7.78
N PRO A 100 -3.46 -8.30 8.47
CA PRO A 100 -3.27 -8.40 9.92
C PRO A 100 -4.43 -7.81 10.72
N GLN A 101 -4.43 -8.06 12.04
CA GLN A 101 -5.42 -7.45 12.95
C GLN A 101 -5.14 -5.96 13.22
N THR A 102 -3.91 -5.52 13.01
CA THR A 102 -3.48 -4.14 13.20
C THR A 102 -2.64 -3.67 12.03
N PHE A 103 -2.56 -2.36 11.82
CA PHE A 103 -1.73 -1.75 10.80
C PHE A 103 -1.09 -0.48 11.34
N ILE A 104 -0.03 0.00 10.68
CA ILE A 104 0.58 1.28 11.00
C ILE A 104 -0.04 2.34 10.08
N SER A 105 -0.61 3.39 10.67
CA SER A 105 -0.95 4.62 9.97
C SER A 105 0.19 5.61 10.15
N PHE A 106 0.72 6.09 9.04
CA PHE A 106 1.83 7.04 9.00
C PHE A 106 1.43 8.27 8.20
N GLY A 107 1.89 9.43 8.63
CA GLY A 107 1.71 10.66 7.89
C GLY A 107 2.79 11.67 8.22
N THR A 108 3.23 12.41 7.22
CA THR A 108 4.20 13.49 7.41
C THR A 108 3.96 14.62 6.41
N ASP A 109 4.13 15.85 6.89
CA ASP A 109 4.39 16.98 6.03
C ASP A 109 5.78 16.78 5.40
N LEU A 110 5.86 16.91 4.08
CA LEU A 110 7.12 16.76 3.34
C LEU A 110 7.89 18.09 3.23
N TYR A 111 7.30 19.21 3.65
CA TYR A 111 7.87 20.54 3.51
C TYR A 111 8.28 20.86 2.05
N ASP A 112 7.49 20.36 1.09
CA ASP A 112 7.74 20.50 -0.36
C ASP A 112 7.77 21.98 -0.82
N LYS A 113 7.37 22.94 0.04
CA LYS A 113 7.31 24.38 -0.23
C LYS A 113 7.68 25.23 1.00
N PRO A 114 8.20 26.46 0.78
CA PRO A 114 8.48 27.41 1.87
C PRO A 114 7.22 27.95 2.57
N THR A 115 6.05 27.79 1.95
CA THR A 115 4.74 28.07 2.54
C THR A 115 4.10 26.75 3.01
N PRO A 116 3.38 26.73 4.15
CA PRO A 116 2.63 25.56 4.61
C PRO A 116 1.86 24.86 3.49
N ASP A 117 2.31 23.67 3.11
CA ASP A 117 1.57 22.78 2.22
C ASP A 117 0.69 21.91 3.12
N ASN A 118 -0.63 22.04 2.99
CA ASN A 118 -1.53 21.21 3.78
C ASN A 118 -1.61 19.78 3.23
N ARG A 119 -0.94 19.46 2.11
CA ARG A 119 -0.89 18.11 1.56
C ARG A 119 0.04 17.22 2.38
N LEU A 120 -0.56 16.38 3.19
CA LEU A 120 0.11 15.39 4.00
C LEU A 120 0.39 14.14 3.16
N TYR A 121 1.65 13.71 3.10
CA TYR A 121 1.95 12.36 2.63
C TYR A 121 1.50 11.36 3.69
N LYS A 122 0.77 10.33 3.27
CA LYS A 122 0.23 9.30 4.17
C LYS A 122 0.53 7.90 3.66
N GLU A 123 0.69 6.99 4.60
CA GLU A 123 0.80 5.56 4.36
C GLU A 123 -0.06 4.75 5.33
N GLU A 124 -0.59 3.62 4.86
CA GLU A 124 -1.05 2.55 5.73
C GLU A 124 -0.22 1.30 5.44
N ARG A 125 0.45 0.76 6.47
CA ARG A 125 1.38 -0.36 6.35
C ARG A 125 0.83 -1.58 7.06
N LEU A 126 0.56 -2.62 6.28
CA LEU A 126 0.04 -3.91 6.74
C LEU A 126 1.12 -4.96 6.55
N SER A 127 1.52 -5.63 7.64
CA SER A 127 2.58 -6.65 7.60
C SER A 127 2.10 -8.00 8.09
N GLY A 128 2.65 -9.07 7.53
CA GLY A 128 2.32 -10.43 7.95
C GLY A 128 3.11 -11.48 7.17
N ARG A 129 2.67 -12.73 7.27
CA ARG A 129 3.24 -13.83 6.48
C ARG A 129 2.66 -13.84 5.07
N ILE A 130 3.47 -14.32 4.13
CA ILE A 130 3.10 -14.43 2.72
C ILE A 130 3.49 -15.81 2.21
N THR A 131 2.71 -16.32 1.25
CA THR A 131 3.04 -17.52 0.50
C THR A 131 3.10 -17.19 -0.98
N GLY A 132 3.92 -17.94 -1.71
CA GLY A 132 4.20 -17.70 -3.12
C GLY A 132 4.15 -18.99 -3.92
N SER A 133 3.80 -18.87 -5.20
CA SER A 133 3.83 -19.99 -6.17
C SER A 133 4.48 -19.56 -7.47
N GLY A 134 4.84 -20.54 -8.31
CA GLY A 134 5.51 -20.29 -9.59
C GLY A 134 6.89 -19.67 -9.37
N ILE A 135 7.16 -18.55 -10.06
CA ILE A 135 8.46 -17.84 -9.99
C ILE A 135 8.84 -17.38 -8.58
N PHE A 136 7.89 -17.32 -7.64
CA PHE A 136 8.14 -16.85 -6.27
C PHE A 136 8.59 -17.96 -5.30
N ILE A 137 8.49 -19.24 -5.68
CA ILE A 137 8.82 -20.39 -4.80
C ILE A 137 10.24 -20.28 -4.18
N PRO A 138 11.31 -19.90 -4.92
CA PRO A 138 12.65 -19.85 -4.35
C PRO A 138 12.77 -18.91 -3.14
N GLY A 139 11.94 -17.87 -3.09
CA GLY A 139 11.92 -16.91 -1.99
C GLY A 139 10.98 -17.25 -0.85
N MET A 140 10.29 -18.40 -0.88
CA MET A 140 9.32 -18.77 0.15
C MET A 140 9.95 -19.67 1.21
N THR A 141 10.19 -19.08 2.38
CA THR A 141 10.67 -19.73 3.61
C THR A 141 9.76 -19.42 4.78
N SER A 142 9.97 -20.07 5.93
CA SER A 142 9.16 -19.87 7.14
C SER A 142 9.25 -18.44 7.71
N ASP A 143 10.33 -17.72 7.42
CA ASP A 143 10.58 -16.33 7.81
C ASP A 143 10.21 -15.31 6.73
N THR A 144 9.69 -15.75 5.57
CA THR A 144 9.24 -14.82 4.52
C THR A 144 7.99 -14.08 4.94
N GLN A 145 8.06 -12.75 4.84
CA GLN A 145 7.02 -11.82 5.25
C GLN A 145 6.73 -10.81 4.14
N TYR A 146 5.58 -10.16 4.25
CA TYR A 146 5.23 -9.01 3.42
C TYR A 146 5.03 -7.76 4.26
N THR A 147 5.20 -6.61 3.60
CA THR A 147 4.62 -5.33 4.02
C THR A 147 3.89 -4.74 2.81
N PHE A 148 2.57 -4.66 2.91
CA PHE A 148 1.72 -3.99 1.95
C PHE A 148 1.49 -2.56 2.42
N ILE A 149 1.79 -1.60 1.54
CA ILE A 149 1.75 -0.17 1.82
C ILE A 149 0.76 0.44 0.86
N THR A 150 -0.29 1.09 1.35
CA THR A 150 -1.07 2.05 0.56
C THR A 150 -0.49 3.44 0.82
N GLN A 151 -0.38 4.28 -0.21
CA GLN A 151 0.18 5.62 -0.06
C GLN A 151 -0.52 6.65 -0.94
N GLY A 152 -0.48 7.91 -0.53
CA GLY A 152 -1.10 9.03 -1.23
C GLY A 152 -0.83 10.36 -0.53
N LYS A 153 -1.27 11.45 -1.15
CA LYS A 153 -1.16 12.81 -0.62
C LYS A 153 -2.51 13.52 -0.69
N ASP A 154 -2.99 14.01 0.44
CA ASP A 154 -4.17 14.87 0.47
C ASP A 154 -4.10 15.85 1.63
N ASN A 155 -5.10 16.72 1.76
CA ASN A 155 -5.12 17.77 2.77
C ASN A 155 -5.90 17.42 4.05
N THR A 156 -6.14 16.13 4.31
CA THR A 156 -7.02 15.69 5.39
C THR A 156 -6.47 14.49 6.18
N LEU A 157 -6.80 14.45 7.46
CA LEU A 157 -6.47 13.35 8.36
C LEU A 157 -7.50 12.22 8.33
N CYS A 158 -8.69 12.50 7.81
CA CYS A 158 -9.84 11.60 7.89
C CYS A 158 -10.00 10.71 6.66
N SER A 159 -9.24 10.93 5.59
CA SER A 159 -9.16 10.01 4.47
C SER A 159 -7.98 9.06 4.62
N SER A 160 -8.10 7.89 4.03
CA SER A 160 -6.99 6.96 3.91
C SER A 160 -6.30 7.11 2.55
N PRO A 161 -4.99 6.85 2.48
CA PRO A 161 -4.24 6.88 1.23
C PRO A 161 -4.71 5.79 0.26
N SER A 162 -4.92 6.17 -1.00
CA SER A 162 -5.46 5.29 -2.04
C SER A 162 -4.96 5.64 -3.46
N GLU A 163 -3.79 6.27 -3.60
CA GLU A 163 -3.23 6.60 -4.92
C GLU A 163 -2.34 5.48 -5.45
N HIS A 164 -1.37 5.05 -4.64
CA HIS A 164 -0.37 4.07 -5.01
C HIS A 164 -0.28 2.96 -3.97
N TRP A 165 0.28 1.83 -4.38
CA TRP A 165 0.59 0.73 -3.48
C TRP A 165 2.00 0.21 -3.69
N ILE A 166 2.56 -0.36 -2.62
CA ILE A 166 3.80 -1.12 -2.63
C ILE A 166 3.54 -2.45 -1.91
N LEU A 167 4.00 -3.55 -2.47
CA LEU A 167 4.09 -4.85 -1.79
C LEU A 167 5.56 -5.20 -1.66
N LYS A 168 6.13 -4.99 -0.48
CA LYS A 168 7.48 -5.44 -0.14
C LYS A 168 7.42 -6.88 0.34
N VAL A 169 8.33 -7.72 -0.14
CA VAL A 169 8.53 -9.09 0.34
C VAL A 169 9.97 -9.22 0.82
N SER A 170 10.13 -9.74 2.04
CA SER A 170 11.42 -9.87 2.70
C SER A 170 11.51 -11.17 3.49
N GLY A 171 12.70 -11.77 3.50
CA GLY A 171 13.06 -12.94 4.30
C GLY A 171 14.48 -13.37 3.97
N SER A 172 14.97 -14.42 4.62
CA SER A 172 16.31 -14.98 4.39
C SER A 172 16.60 -15.35 2.92
N LYS A 173 15.56 -15.66 2.14
CA LYS A 173 15.65 -15.96 0.70
C LYS A 173 14.82 -15.04 -0.18
N ALA A 174 14.32 -13.93 0.33
CA ALA A 174 13.50 -12.99 -0.43
C ALA A 174 13.87 -11.54 -0.15
N SER A 175 14.10 -10.77 -1.21
CA SER A 175 14.25 -9.32 -1.14
C SER A 175 13.80 -8.72 -2.46
N TYR A 176 12.54 -8.29 -2.51
CA TYR A 176 11.96 -7.61 -3.66
C TYR A 176 10.77 -6.76 -3.25
N SER A 177 10.36 -5.86 -4.13
CA SER A 177 9.14 -5.06 -3.94
C SER A 177 8.44 -4.83 -5.25
N PHE A 178 7.12 -4.94 -5.24
CA PHE A 178 6.27 -4.53 -6.34
C PHE A 178 5.60 -3.21 -6.01
N TYR A 179 5.30 -2.40 -7.03
CA TYR A 179 4.55 -1.17 -6.86
C TYR A 179 3.61 -0.93 -8.04
N GLY A 180 2.55 -0.15 -7.78
CA GLY A 180 1.57 0.21 -8.80
C GLY A 180 0.62 1.29 -8.31
N LYS A 181 -0.44 1.51 -9.09
CA LYS A 181 -1.50 2.49 -8.80
C LYS A 181 -2.81 1.79 -8.46
N PHE A 182 -3.67 2.51 -7.77
CA PHE A 182 -5.10 2.19 -7.74
C PHE A 182 -5.83 2.89 -8.88
N ARG A 183 -6.94 2.32 -9.33
CA ARG A 183 -7.86 2.92 -10.29
C ARG A 183 -8.82 3.84 -9.54
N GLN A 184 -8.97 5.06 -10.05
CA GLN A 184 -9.99 6.01 -9.60
C GLN A 184 -11.37 5.58 -10.11
#